data_AF-M1ARZ6-F1
#
_entry.id   AF-M1ARZ6-F1
#
_cell.length_a   1.000
_cell.length_b   1.000
_cell.length_c   1.000
_cell.angle_alpha   90.00
_cell.angle_beta   90.00
_cell.angle_gamma   90.00
#
_symmetry.space_group_name_H-M   'P 1'
#
loop_
_entity.id
_entity.type
_entity.pdbx_description
1 polymer ?
#
loop_
_entity_poly.entity_id
_entity_poly.type
_entity_poly.pdbx_seq_one_letter_code
_entity_poly.pdbx_strand_id
1 'polypeptide(L)' 'MVIVARLVILAIFLRYRILNPVHDAIGLWLTSIICEIWFAFSWILDQFPKWFPIDRETYLDRLSLR' A
#
# COMPACT_ATOMS: atom_id res chain seq x y z
N MET A 1 10.84 7.82 2.82
CA MET A 1 10.71 8.58 1.54
C MET A 1 10.42 7.69 0.33
N VAL A 2 11.06 6.52 0.19
CA VAL A 2 10.80 5.58 -0.93
C VAL A 2 9.33 5.10 -1.00
N ILE A 3 8.69 4.88 0.15
CA ILE A 3 7.27 4.47 0.23
C ILE A 3 6.35 5.52 -0.41
N VAL A 4 6.62 6.81 -0.16
CA VAL A 4 5.85 7.93 -0.71
C VAL A 4 6.05 8.04 -2.23
N ALA A 5 7.28 7.87 -2.72
CA ALA A 5 7.54 7.84 -4.17
C ALA A 5 6.77 6.69 -4.85
N ARG A 6 6.71 5.52 -4.21
CA ARG A 6 5.96 4.35 -4.71
C ARG A 6 4.46 4.60 -4.78
N LEU A 7 3.89 5.36 -3.85
CA LEU A 7 2.48 5.81 -3.88
C LEU A 7 2.19 6.72 -5.08
N VAL A 8 3.07 7.69 -5.35
CA VAL A 8 2.91 8.62 -6.48
C VAL A 8 2.95 7.88 -7.80
N ILE A 9 3.89 6.94 -7.97
CA ILE A 9 3.99 6.11 -9.17
C ILE A 9 2.73 5.25 -9.36
N LEU A 10 2.20 4.64 -8.29
CA LEU A 10 0.96 3.87 -8.33
C LEU A 10 -0.25 4.72 -8.75
N ALA A 11 -0.37 5.94 -8.23
CA ALA A 11 -1.46 6.85 -8.59
C ALA A 11 -1.41 7.27 -10.06
N ILE A 12 -0.21 7.58 -10.58
CA ILE A 12 -0.01 7.93 -12.00
C ILE A 12 -0.33 6.72 -12.90
N PHE A 13 0.09 5.53 -12.49
CA PHE A 13 -0.18 4.28 -13.21
C PHE A 13 -1.69 3.98 -13.32
N LEU A 14 -2.41 4.04 -12.19
CA LEU A 14 -3.87 3.83 -12.16
C LEU A 14 -4.60 4.87 -13.02
N ARG A 15 -4.18 6.15 -12.94
CA ARG A 15 -4.74 7.22 -13.77
C ARG A 15 -4.56 6.94 -15.26
N TYR A 16 -3.35 6.55 -15.68
CA TYR A 16 -3.06 6.20 -17.06
C TYR A 16 -3.91 5.01 -17.54
N ARG A 17 -4.10 4.01 -16.67
CA ARG A 17 -4.84 2.79 -16.99
C ARG A 17 -6.35 3.03 -17.17
N ILE A 18 -6.92 3.95 -16.38
CA ILE A 18 -8.32 4.37 -16.52
C ILE A 18 -8.54 5.18 -17.80
N LEU A 19 -7.57 6.01 -18.20
CA LEU A 19 -7.65 6.87 -19.39
C LEU A 19 -7.49 6.12 -20.73
N ASN A 20 -6.97 4.88 -20.71
CA ASN A 20 -6.76 4.06 -21.91
C ASN A 20 -7.62 2.78 -21.86
N PRO A 21 -8.94 2.88 -22.11
CA PRO A 21 -9.83 1.71 -22.10
C PRO A 21 -9.64 0.82 -23.34
N VAL A 22 -9.59 -0.50 -23.11
CA VAL A 22 -9.60 -1.51 -24.18
C VAL A 22 -11.05 -1.86 -24.49
N HIS A 23 -11.52 -1.39 -25.65
CA HIS A 23 -12.92 -1.53 -26.07
C HIS A 23 -13.29 -2.95 -26.52
N ASP A 24 -12.29 -3.78 -26.84
CA ASP A 24 -12.48 -5.17 -27.30
C ASP A 24 -12.85 -6.13 -26.14
N ALA A 25 -12.47 -5.78 -24.91
CA ALA A 25 -12.62 -6.64 -23.73
C ALA A 25 -12.93 -5.85 -22.46
N ILE A 26 -14.00 -5.05 -22.48
CA ILE A 26 -14.41 -4.16 -21.38
C ILE A 26 -14.61 -4.91 -20.05
N GLY A 27 -15.16 -6.12 -20.08
CA GLY A 27 -15.39 -6.92 -18.86
C GLY A 27 -14.08 -7.31 -18.16
N LEU A 28 -13.11 -7.84 -18.93
CA LEU A 28 -11.79 -8.20 -18.40
C LEU A 28 -11.00 -6.95 -17.95
N TRP A 29 -11.13 -5.85 -18.68
CA TRP A 29 -10.53 -4.56 -18.33
C TRP A 29 -11.06 -4.04 -16.98
N LEU A 30 -12.38 -4.08 -16.76
CA LEU A 30 -13.01 -3.63 -15.52
C LEU A 30 -12.54 -4.46 -14.32
N THR A 31 -12.54 -5.79 -14.45
CA THR A 31 -12.06 -6.69 -13.40
C THR A 31 -10.59 -6.44 -13.09
N SER A 32 -9.75 -6.27 -14.11
CA SER A 32 -8.33 -5.95 -13.93
C SER A 32 -8.11 -4.66 -13.14
N ILE A 33 -8.85 -3.59 -13.46
CA ILE A 33 -8.75 -2.31 -12.75
C ILE A 33 -9.20 -2.43 -11.30
N ILE A 34 -10.30 -3.14 -11.05
CA ILE A 34 -10.81 -3.35 -9.69
C ILE A 34 -9.78 -4.12 -8.85
N CYS A 35 -9.17 -5.17 -9.40
CA CYS A 35 -8.10 -5.92 -8.72
C CYS A 35 -6.87 -5.04 -8.43
N GLU A 36 -6.45 -4.20 -9.37
CA GLU A 36 -5.32 -3.28 -9.18
C GLU A 36 -5.59 -2.22 -8.11
N ILE A 37 -6.78 -1.62 -8.09
CA ILE A 37 -7.19 -0.65 -7.05
C ILE A 37 -7.21 -1.31 -5.68
N TRP A 38 -7.80 -2.51 -5.59
CA TRP A 38 -7.87 -3.26 -4.33
C TRP A 38 -6.48 -3.60 -3.81
N PHE A 39 -5.59 -4.09 -4.67
CA PHE A 39 -4.21 -4.41 -4.30
C PHE A 39 -3.44 -3.16 -3.84
N ALA A 40 -3.59 -2.03 -4.54
CA ALA A 40 -2.99 -0.76 -4.16
C ALA A 40 -3.49 -0.30 -2.79
N PHE A 41 -4.78 -0.45 -2.50
CA PHE A 41 -5.38 -0.11 -1.21
C PHE A 41 -4.86 -1.00 -0.07
N SER A 42 -4.83 -2.32 -0.27
CA SER A 42 -4.24 -3.25 0.71
C SER A 42 -2.78 -2.93 0.98
N TRP A 43 -2.02 -2.56 -0.05
CA TRP A 43 -0.63 -2.15 0.10
C TRP A 43 -0.48 -0.85 0.91
N ILE A 44 -1.31 0.16 0.64
CA ILE A 44 -1.33 1.43 1.41
C ILE A 44 -1.59 1.16 2.90
N LEU A 45 -2.58 0.32 3.22
CA LEU A 45 -2.91 -0.03 4.60
C LEU A 45 -1.75 -0.75 5.31
N ASP A 46 -1.01 -1.61 4.60
CA ASP A 46 0.19 -2.28 5.14
C ASP A 46 1.35 -1.31 5.41
N GLN A 47 1.41 -0.17 4.71
CA GLN A 47 2.42 0.85 4.97
C GLN A 47 2.10 1.73 6.18
N PHE A 48 0.83 1.90 6.53
CA PHE A 48 0.38 2.74 7.66
C PHE A 48 0.98 2.35 9.03
N PRO A 49 1.01 1.06 9.44
CA PRO A 49 1.60 0.67 10.73
C PRO A 49 3.13 0.86 10.77
N LYS A 50 3.80 0.90 9.61
CA LYS A 50 5.27 1.11 9.53
C LYS A 50 5.67 2.56 9.74
N TRP A 51 4.73 3.51 9.74
CA TRP A 51 4.99 4.92 9.97
C TRP A 51 5.17 5.27 11.45
N PHE A 52 4.60 4.47 12.35
CA PHE A 52 4.74 4.61 13.79
C PHE A 52 5.39 3.36 14.38
N PRO A 53 6.72 3.18 14.22
CA PRO A 53 7.43 2.17 14.97
C PRO A 53 7.28 2.50 16.45
N ILE A 54 6.64 1.59 17.20
CA ILE A 54 6.61 1.65 18.65
C ILE A 54 7.89 0.97 19.12
N ASP A 55 8.89 1.78 19.48
CA ASP A 55 10.07 1.28 20.18
C ASP A 55 9.63 0.78 21.57
N ARG A 56 9.76 -0.52 21.79
CA ARG A 56 9.54 -1.12 23.11
C ARG A 56 10.89 -1.36 23.77
N GLU A 57 11.22 -0.47 24.69
CA GLU A 57 12.40 -0.59 25.55
C GLU A 57 12.02 -1.47 26.74
N THR A 58 12.49 -2.73 26.77
CA THR A 58 12.34 -3.59 27.95
C THR A 58 13.46 -3.32 28.95
N TYR A 59 13.11 -2.71 30.08
CA TYR A 59 14.01 -2.46 31.21
C TYR A 59 14.24 -3.74 32.01
N LEU A 60 15.19 -4.56 31.57
CA LEU A 60 15.56 -5.82 32.23
C LEU A 60 16.08 -5.62 33.67
N ASP A 61 16.72 -4.48 33.97
CA ASP A 61 17.21 -4.15 35.31
C ASP A 61 16.11 -4.09 36.38
N ARG A 62 14.87 -3.78 36.00
CA ARG A 62 13.72 -3.74 36.92
C ARG A 62 13.14 -5.14 37.16
N LEU A 63 13.46 -6.12 36.32
CA LEU A 63 12.93 -7.47 36.36
C LEU A 63 13.78 -8.42 37.22
N SER A 64 15.09 -8.20 37.30
CA SER A 64 16.02 -9.01 38.12
C SER A 64 16.09 -8.60 39.60
N LEU A 65 15.44 -7.49 39.97
CA LEU A 65 15.40 -6.98 41.35
C LEU A 65 14.20 -7.50 42.18
N ARG A 66 13.39 -8.40 41.62
CA ARG A 66 12.27 -9.07 42.31
C ARG A 66 12.53 -10.56 42.42
#